data_AF-A0A2E6Y798-F1
#
_entry.id   AF-A0A2E6Y798-F1
#
_cell.length_a   1.000
_cell.length_b   1.000
_cell.length_c   1.000
_cell.angle_alpha   90.00
_cell.angle_beta   90.00
_cell.angle_gamma   90.00
#
_symmetry.space_group_name_H-M   'P 1'
#
loop_
_entity.id
_entity.type
_entity.pdbx_description
1 polymer ?
#
loop_
_entity_poly.entity_id
_entity_poly.type
_entity_poly.pdbx_seq_one_letter_code
_entity_poly.pdbx_strand_id
1 'polypeptide(L)'
;MDYPEHERTYAGFINFSKVGTIAVLNVVLCLLLFTFGGGAGTFFGWIAMVATLVTAAIGMAIGEKGWIPPAIVFVVAGLLAIVTTA
;
A
#
# COMPACT_ATOMS: atom_id res chain seq x y z
N MET A 1 8.53 32.94 -13.40
CA MET A 1 7.78 31.75 -12.94
C MET A 1 8.67 31.02 -11.96
N ASP A 2 8.18 30.76 -10.75
CA ASP A 2 8.94 30.05 -9.72
C ASP A 2 8.90 28.53 -9.96
N TYR A 3 9.63 28.11 -10.99
CA TYR A 3 9.74 26.71 -11.40
C TYR A 3 10.22 25.76 -10.29
N PRO A 4 11.20 26.12 -9.45
CA PRO A 4 11.66 25.26 -8.36
C PRO A 4 10.54 24.82 -7.41
N GLU A 5 9.61 25.72 -7.07
CA GLU A 5 8.50 25.40 -6.17
C GLU A 5 7.45 24.50 -6.84
N HIS A 6 7.21 24.71 -8.14
CA HIS A 6 6.35 23.82 -8.95
C HIS A 6 6.90 22.40 -9.04
N GLU A 7 8.20 22.25 -9.29
CA GLU A 7 8.85 20.94 -9.36
C GLU A 7 8.80 20.21 -8.01
N ARG A 8 9.01 20.93 -6.90
CA ARG A 8 8.92 20.38 -5.55
C ARG A 8 7.53 19.84 -5.25
N THR A 9 6.49 20.62 -5.55
CA THR A 9 5.09 20.22 -5.32
C THR A 9 4.71 19.05 -6.24
N TYR A 10 5.13 19.08 -7.51
CA TYR A 10 4.89 18.01 -8.46
C TYR A 10 5.52 16.68 -8.01
N ALA A 11 6.77 16.70 -7.54
CA ALA A 11 7.43 15.51 -6.99
C ALA A 11 6.66 14.94 -5.79
N GLY A 12 6.16 15.81 -4.90
CA GLY A 12 5.30 15.42 -3.78
C GLY A 12 4.00 14.76 -4.24
N PHE A 13 3.31 15.36 -5.22
CA PHE A 13 2.06 14.82 -5.79
C PHE A 13 2.28 13.45 -6.46
N ILE A 14 3.38 13.27 -7.18
CA ILE A 14 3.72 11.99 -7.81
C ILE A 14 3.99 10.92 -6.76
N ASN A 15 4.72 11.23 -5.68
CA ASN A 15 4.92 10.27 -4.60
C ASN A 15 3.60 9.91 -3.91
N PHE A 16 2.78 10.91 -3.56
CA PHE A 16 1.45 10.70 -2.98
C PHE A 16 0.59 9.80 -3.85
N SER A 17 0.53 10.06 -5.16
CA SER A 17 -0.25 9.26 -6.10
C SER A 17 0.24 7.81 -6.14
N LYS A 18 1.56 7.58 -6.23
CA LYS A 18 2.13 6.22 -6.24
C LYS A 18 1.81 5.45 -4.95
N VAL A 19 2.07 6.06 -3.79
CA VAL A 19 1.81 5.45 -2.48
C VAL A 19 0.31 5.21 -2.28
N GLY A 20 -0.52 6.20 -2.59
CA GLY A 20 -1.96 6.15 -2.46
C GLY A 20 -2.60 5.07 -3.34
N THR A 21 -2.18 4.95 -4.60
CA THR A 21 -2.66 3.87 -5.49
C THR A 21 -2.35 2.50 -4.91
N ILE A 22 -1.13 2.26 -4.43
CA ILE A 22 -0.75 0.96 -3.85
C ILE A 22 -1.52 0.70 -2.55
N ALA A 23 -1.71 1.73 -1.72
CA ALA A 23 -2.49 1.61 -0.48
C ALA A 23 -3.95 1.20 -0.77
N VAL A 24 -4.58 1.76 -1.81
CA VAL A 24 -5.94 1.36 -2.23
C VAL A 24 -5.96 -0.09 -2.68
N LEU A 25 -4.98 -0.52 -3.48
CA LEU A 25 -4.87 -1.93 -3.90
C LEU A 25 -4.71 -2.88 -2.70
N ASN A 26 -3.91 -2.49 -1.71
CA ASN A 26 -3.78 -3.25 -0.46
C ASN A 26 -5.09 -3.36 0.30
N VAL A 27 -5.88 -2.27 0.37
CA VAL A 27 -7.21 -2.31 1.00
C VAL A 27 -8.12 -3.30 0.29
N VAL A 28 -8.10 -3.34 -1.05
CA VAL A 28 -8.87 -4.32 -1.82
C VAL A 28 -8.42 -5.77 -1.50
N LEU A 29 -7.12 -6.02 -1.38
CA LEU A 29 -6.62 -7.33 -0.97
C LEU A 29 -7.03 -7.69 0.47
N CYS A 30 -7.04 -6.73 1.39
CA CYS A 30 -7.52 -6.95 2.76
C CYS A 30 -9.01 -7.33 2.77
N LEU A 31 -9.84 -6.64 1.97
CA LEU A 31 -11.25 -6.99 1.82
C LEU A 31 -11.44 -8.41 1.28
N LEU A 32 -10.60 -8.82 0.32
CA LEU A 32 -10.60 -10.18 -0.21
C LEU A 32 -10.26 -11.20 0.91
N LEU A 33 -9.17 -10.96 1.65
CA LEU A 33 -8.75 -11.79 2.79
C LEU A 33 -9.83 -11.93 3.87
N PHE A 34 -10.50 -10.82 4.22
CA PHE A 34 -11.58 -10.82 5.21
C PHE A 34 -12.83 -11.56 4.74
N THR A 35 -13.14 -11.47 3.45
CA THR A 35 -14.40 -12.02 2.90
C THR A 35 -14.27 -13.51 2.57
N PHE A 36 -13.14 -13.92 2.00
CA PHE A 36 -12.98 -15.24 1.40
C PHE A 36 -11.88 -16.11 2.02
N GLY A 37 -11.03 -15.56 2.89
CA GLY A 37 -9.86 -16.30 3.40
C GLY A 37 -10.07 -17.08 4.70
N GLY A 38 -11.30 -17.16 5.21
CA GLY A 38 -11.62 -17.86 6.46
C GLY A 38 -10.84 -17.31 7.67
N GLY A 39 -10.54 -18.17 8.65
CA GLY A 39 -9.85 -17.76 9.89
C GLY A 39 -8.42 -17.26 9.64
N ALA A 40 -7.66 -17.96 8.80
CA ALA A 40 -6.29 -17.58 8.47
C ALA A 40 -6.24 -16.27 7.67
N GLY A 41 -7.09 -16.14 6.63
CA GLY A 41 -7.21 -14.91 5.86
C GLY A 41 -7.64 -13.71 6.70
N THR A 42 -8.56 -13.90 7.64
CA THR A 42 -8.97 -12.81 8.56
C THR A 42 -7.81 -12.32 9.42
N PHE A 43 -7.01 -13.23 9.99
CA PHE A 43 -5.83 -12.88 10.78
C PHE A 43 -4.79 -12.12 9.93
N PHE A 44 -4.46 -12.65 8.76
CA PHE A 44 -3.49 -12.01 7.86
C PHE A 44 -4.01 -10.70 7.26
N GLY A 45 -5.31 -10.55 7.06
CA GLY A 45 -5.93 -9.30 6.61
C GLY A 45 -5.70 -8.16 7.60
N TRP A 46 -5.78 -8.42 8.90
CA TRP A 46 -5.46 -7.41 9.92
C TRP A 46 -3.98 -7.02 9.90
N ILE A 47 -3.08 -8.00 9.79
CA ILE A 47 -1.64 -7.75 9.66
C ILE A 47 -1.35 -6.91 8.43
N ALA A 48 -1.91 -7.28 7.27
CA ALA A 48 -1.75 -6.56 6.01
C ALA A 48 -2.31 -5.13 6.08
N MET A 49 -3.45 -4.93 6.75
CA MET A 49 -4.04 -3.59 6.93
C MET A 49 -3.13 -2.69 7.77
N VAL A 50 -2.63 -3.17 8.90
CA VAL A 50 -1.69 -2.40 9.75
C VAL A 50 -0.40 -2.11 8.98
N ALA A 51 0.17 -3.12 8.30
CA ALA A 51 1.36 -2.95 7.49
C ALA A 51 1.15 -1.91 6.37
N THR A 52 -0.04 -1.90 5.74
CA THR A 52 -0.40 -0.92 4.71
C THR A 52 -0.42 0.50 5.27
N LEU A 53 -1.03 0.73 6.43
CA LEU A 53 -1.07 2.06 7.05
C LEU A 53 0.34 2.56 7.42
N VAL A 54 1.15 1.68 8.02
CA VAL A 54 2.52 2.00 8.41
C VAL A 54 3.38 2.30 7.19
N THR A 55 3.34 1.44 6.16
CA THR A 55 4.15 1.62 4.96
C THR A 55 3.68 2.77 4.09
N ALA A 56 2.39 3.10 4.07
CA ALA A 56 1.88 4.30 3.41
C ALA A 56 2.37 5.56 4.13
N ALA A 57 2.28 5.63 5.46
CA ALA A 57 2.79 6.77 6.23
C ALA A 57 4.31 6.96 6.03
N ILE A 58 5.07 5.87 6.06
CA ILE A 58 6.51 5.87 5.77
C ILE A 58 6.76 6.31 4.32
N GLY A 59 6.03 5.76 3.35
CA GLY A 59 6.19 6.09 1.93
C GLY A 59 5.94 7.55 1.61
N MET A 60 5.00 8.19 2.31
CA MET A 60 4.76 9.62 2.21
C MET A 60 5.94 10.48 2.67
N ALA A 61 6.79 9.98 3.56
CA ALA A 61 7.92 10.71 4.13
C ALA A 61 9.25 10.54 3.38
N ILE A 62 9.44 9.47 2.58
CA ILE A 62 10.75 9.11 1.98
C ILE A 62 10.97 9.73 0.57
N GLY A 63 9.96 10.37 -0.02
CA GLY A 63 10.08 10.99 -1.34
C GLY A 63 10.05 9.96 -2.48
N GLU A 64 10.88 10.10 -3.51
CA GLU A 64 10.73 9.42 -4.81
C GLU A 64 10.57 7.88 -4.75
N LYS A 65 11.24 7.23 -3.79
CA LYS A 65 11.20 5.77 -3.58
C LYS A 65 10.18 5.32 -2.51
N GLY A 66 9.32 6.23 -2.05
CA GLY A 66 8.31 5.98 -1.03
C GLY A 66 7.29 4.91 -1.39
N TRP A 67 7.15 4.58 -2.67
CA TRP A 67 6.27 3.52 -3.15
C TRP A 67 6.77 2.09 -2.86
N ILE A 68 8.07 1.90 -2.57
CA ILE A 68 8.66 0.56 -2.41
C ILE A 68 8.08 -0.18 -1.18
N PRO A 69 8.05 0.41 0.03
CA PRO A 69 7.47 -0.26 1.21
C PRO A 69 6.03 -0.75 1.01
N PRO A 70 5.05 0.07 0.56
CA PRO A 70 3.70 -0.40 0.35
C PRO A 70 3.58 -1.43 -0.80
N ALA A 71 4.48 -1.38 -1.80
CA ALA A 71 4.52 -2.39 -2.86
C ALA A 71 4.95 -3.78 -2.36
N ILE A 72 5.89 -3.82 -1.41
CA ILE A 72 6.29 -5.08 -0.77
C ILE A 72 5.09 -5.68 -0.02
N VAL A 73 4.33 -4.86 0.71
CA VAL A 73 3.10 -5.29 1.39
C VAL A 73 2.08 -5.82 0.39
N PHE A 74 1.93 -5.17 -0.77
CA PHE A 74 1.03 -5.61 -1.83
C PHE A 74 1.37 -7.00 -2.38
N VAL A 75 2.65 -7.25 -2.66
CA VAL A 75 3.08 -8.58 -3.15
C VAL A 75 2.82 -9.65 -2.09
N VAL A 76 3.17 -9.39 -0.83
CA VAL A 76 2.96 -10.36 0.26
C VAL A 76 1.47 -10.60 0.51
N ALA A 77 0.66 -9.55 0.58
CA ALA A 77 -0.79 -9.65 0.76
C ALA A 77 -1.45 -10.38 -0.41
N GLY A 78 -0.97 -10.17 -1.65
CA GLY A 78 -1.47 -10.85 -2.84
C GLY A 78 -1.19 -12.35 -2.80
N LEU A 79 0.03 -12.74 -2.39
CA LEU A 79 0.37 -14.15 -2.19
C LEU A 79 -0.49 -14.78 -1.07
N LEU A 80 -0.67 -14.07 0.05
CA LEU A 80 -1.52 -14.52 1.15
C LEU A 80 -2.97 -14.68 0.72
N ALA A 81 -3.50 -13.77 -0.10
CA ALA A 81 -4.83 -13.90 -0.68
C ALA A 81 -4.94 -15.18 -1.50
N ILE A 82 -4.01 -15.41 -2.44
CA ILE A 82 -4.00 -16.61 -3.29
C ILE A 82 -4.02 -17.90 -2.45
N VAL A 83 -3.18 -18.01 -1.41
CA VAL A 83 -3.06 -19.27 -0.65
C VAL A 83 -4.14 -19.47 0.40
N THR A 84 -4.88 -18.42 0.79
CA THR A 84 -5.94 -18.53 1.81
C THR A 84 -7.34 -18.55 1.22
N THR A 85 -7.52 -18.10 -0.03
CA THR A 85 -8.85 -18.01 -0.67
C THR A 85 -9.02 -18.98 -1.85
N ALA A 86 -7.99 -19.76 -2.19
CA ALA A 86 -8.06 -20.88 -3.13
C ALA A 86 -8.50 -22.16 -2.41
#